data_AF-A0A954NMN1-F1
#
_entry.id   AF-A0A954NMN1-F1
#
_cell.length_a   1.000
_cell.length_b   1.000
_cell.length_c   1.000
_cell.angle_alpha   90.00
_cell.angle_beta   90.00
_cell.angle_gamma   90.00
#
_symmetry.space_group_name_H-M   'P 1'
#
loop_
_entity.id
_entity.type
_entity.pdbx_description
1 polymer ?
#
loop_
_entity_poly.entity_id
_entity_poly.type
_entity_poly.pdbx_seq_one_letter_code
_entity_poly.pdbx_strand_id
1 'polypeptide(L)'
;MLVIVSDLHLHDGSISQPVDSGRFHLFAERLAEMARHASWRADGGFQPVERIDLVLLGDVLDLTSSARWLEGNVRPWDDPWARETSQRVAEIVSGVLRTNRDSLRILRALASEGAIRIPAAMAHPMAMAGHELVQVPVRIHYMVGDADWQLHVPGAAYDLIRQQVAHALGLANVHTQPFPHDPLESTELLHA
;
A
#
# COMPACT_ATOMS: atom_id res chain seq x y z
N MET A 1 -8.52 4.34 -13.02
CA MET A 1 -7.25 5.11 -13.06
C MET A 1 -6.22 4.29 -12.31
N LEU A 2 -5.12 3.92 -12.96
CA LEU A 2 -4.04 3.16 -12.33
C LEU A 2 -2.98 4.12 -11.78
N VAL A 3 -2.55 3.90 -10.54
CA VAL A 3 -1.45 4.61 -9.89
C VAL A 3 -0.50 3.59 -9.29
N ILE A 4 0.80 3.77 -9.51
CA ILE A 4 1.85 2.89 -8.99
C ILE A 4 2.75 3.72 -8.09
N VAL A 5 3.04 3.20 -6.90
CA VAL A 5 3.99 3.76 -5.94
C VAL A 5 4.95 2.64 -5.54
N SER A 6 6.25 2.84 -5.73
CA SER A 6 7.30 1.90 -5.34
C SER A 6 8.20 2.48 -4.26
N ASP A 7 9.01 1.61 -3.64
CA ASP A 7 10.17 2.01 -2.84
C ASP A 7 9.82 2.96 -1.69
N LEU A 8 8.78 2.61 -0.92
CA LEU A 8 8.43 3.38 0.28
C LEU A 8 9.39 3.11 1.44
N HIS A 9 9.99 1.92 1.49
CA HIS A 9 11.00 1.50 2.48
C HIS A 9 10.57 1.80 3.93
N LEU A 10 9.34 1.45 4.28
CA LEU A 10 8.84 1.59 5.65
C LEU A 10 9.52 0.58 6.57
N HIS A 11 10.37 1.06 7.47
CA HIS A 11 11.16 0.24 8.39
C HIS A 11 10.60 0.27 9.82
N ASP A 12 11.11 -0.61 10.70
CA ASP A 12 10.66 -0.77 12.09
C ASP A 12 11.23 0.26 13.08
N GLY A 13 12.01 1.23 12.57
CA GLY A 13 12.67 2.27 13.35
C GLY A 13 13.96 1.84 14.04
N SER A 14 14.46 0.63 13.77
CA SER A 14 15.65 0.10 14.44
C SER A 14 16.98 0.68 13.92
N ILE A 15 17.02 1.19 12.69
CA ILE A 15 18.23 1.74 12.05
C ILE A 15 18.12 3.26 11.81
N SER A 16 16.94 3.76 11.48
CA SER A 16 16.70 5.16 11.13
C SER A 16 15.40 5.69 11.75
N GLN A 17 15.20 6.99 11.64
CA GLN A 17 13.92 7.62 12.01
C GLN A 17 12.85 7.29 10.96
N PRO A 18 11.60 7.02 11.38
CA PRO A 18 10.51 6.73 10.46
C PRO A 18 10.17 7.92 9.55
N VAL A 19 9.55 7.62 8.41
CA VAL A 19 9.04 8.63 7.47
C VAL A 19 7.92 9.43 8.13
N ASP A 20 8.00 10.76 8.02
CA ASP A 20 6.96 11.66 8.51
C ASP A 20 5.60 11.38 7.85
N SER A 21 4.56 11.24 8.68
CA SER A 21 3.20 10.93 8.22
C SER A 21 2.58 12.05 7.36
N GLY A 22 3.07 13.28 7.45
CA GLY A 22 2.66 14.40 6.59
C GLY A 22 2.92 14.13 5.11
N ARG A 23 3.90 13.28 4.77
CA ARG A 23 4.15 12.86 3.38
C ARG A 23 3.02 11.99 2.81
N PHE A 24 2.37 11.19 3.66
CA PHE A 24 1.22 10.37 3.27
C PHE A 24 -0.06 11.21 3.11
N HIS A 25 -0.22 12.25 3.94
CA HIS A 25 -1.27 13.25 3.74
C HIS A 25 -1.08 14.00 2.41
N LEU A 26 0.13 14.46 2.13
CA LEU A 26 0.45 15.10 0.85
C LEU A 26 0.19 14.16 -0.32
N PHE A 27 0.56 12.87 -0.21
CA PHE A 27 0.25 11.88 -1.23
C PHE A 27 -1.27 11.75 -1.47
N ALA A 28 -2.08 11.65 -0.41
CA ALA A 28 -3.54 11.56 -0.52
C ALA A 28 -4.14 12.81 -1.21
N GLU A 29 -3.66 14.01 -0.87
CA GLU A 29 -4.08 15.26 -1.52
C GLU A 29 -3.73 15.26 -3.01
N ARG A 30 -2.50 14.89 -3.37
CA ARG A 30 -2.07 14.80 -4.76
C ARG A 30 -2.82 13.71 -5.53
N LEU A 31 -3.16 12.60 -4.89
CA LEU A 31 -3.98 11.56 -5.49
C LEU A 31 -5.39 12.07 -5.82
N ALA A 32 -6.02 12.84 -4.93
CA ALA A 32 -7.31 13.46 -5.19
C ALA A 32 -7.25 14.50 -6.31
N GLU A 33 -6.19 15.32 -6.33
CA GLU A 33 -5.93 16.28 -7.41
C GLU A 33 -5.77 15.57 -8.75
N MET A 34 -4.95 14.52 -8.83
CA MET A 34 -4.76 13.71 -10.04
C MET A 34 -6.07 13.08 -10.51
N ALA A 35 -6.87 12.51 -9.60
CA ALA A 35 -8.17 11.91 -9.93
C ALA A 35 -9.11 12.95 -10.56
N ARG A 36 -9.14 14.17 -10.01
CA ARG A 36 -9.92 15.28 -10.57
C ARG A 36 -9.42 15.66 -11.96
N HIS A 37 -8.11 15.74 -12.17
CA HIS A 37 -7.55 16.03 -13.50
C HIS A 37 -7.86 14.92 -14.52
N ALA A 38 -7.71 13.66 -14.13
CA ALA A 38 -8.02 12.49 -14.95
C ALA A 38 -9.52 12.34 -15.29
N SER A 39 -10.38 13.11 -14.60
CA SER A 39 -11.82 13.15 -14.86
C SER A 39 -12.20 14.08 -16.02
N TRP A 40 -11.26 14.86 -16.57
CA TRP A 40 -11.48 15.59 -17.81
C TRP A 40 -11.30 14.67 -19.02
N ARG A 41 -12.29 14.66 -19.89
CA ARG A 41 -12.31 13.90 -21.14
C ARG A 41 -11.71 14.74 -22.27
N ALA A 42 -11.31 14.09 -23.36
CA ALA A 42 -10.70 14.74 -24.51
C ALA A 42 -11.64 15.73 -25.23
N ASP A 43 -12.96 15.55 -25.07
CA ASP A 43 -14.00 16.45 -25.59
C ASP A 43 -14.27 17.66 -24.67
N GLY A 44 -13.53 17.80 -23.56
CA GLY A 44 -13.71 18.85 -22.57
C GLY A 44 -14.85 18.58 -21.60
N GLY A 45 -15.51 17.42 -21.64
CA GLY A 45 -16.48 17.01 -20.63
C GLY A 45 -15.79 16.60 -19.33
N PHE A 46 -16.44 16.86 -18.20
CA PHE A 46 -16.00 16.37 -16.90
C PHE A 46 -16.83 15.15 -16.51
N GLN A 47 -16.18 14.01 -16.30
CA GLN A 47 -16.77 12.79 -15.78
C GLN A 47 -15.82 12.16 -14.76
N PRO A 48 -16.21 12.06 -13.48
CA PRO A 48 -15.42 11.43 -12.43
C PRO A 48 -14.81 10.09 -12.87
N VAL A 49 -13.54 9.86 -12.52
CA VAL A 49 -12.95 8.52 -12.63
C VAL A 49 -13.74 7.54 -11.76
N GLU A 50 -14.03 6.36 -12.31
CA GLU A 50 -14.88 5.37 -11.64
C GLU A 50 -14.20 4.73 -10.43
N ARG A 51 -12.87 4.59 -10.48
CA ARG A 51 -12.04 3.95 -9.46
C ARG A 51 -10.57 4.34 -9.62
N ILE A 52 -9.84 4.28 -8.52
CA ILE A 52 -8.38 4.27 -8.49
C ILE A 52 -7.90 2.87 -8.09
N ASP A 53 -7.08 2.25 -8.91
CA ASP A 53 -6.28 1.08 -8.53
C ASP A 53 -4.89 1.58 -8.18
N LEU A 54 -4.54 1.50 -6.89
CA LEU A 54 -3.25 1.91 -6.36
C LEU A 54 -2.39 0.66 -6.11
N VAL A 55 -1.29 0.53 -6.84
CA VAL A 55 -0.34 -0.57 -6.67
C VAL A 55 0.85 -0.08 -5.84
N LEU A 56 1.03 -0.68 -4.67
CA LEU A 56 2.23 -0.58 -3.86
C LEU A 56 3.21 -1.63 -4.41
N LEU A 57 4.12 -1.19 -5.29
CA LEU A 57 4.98 -2.04 -6.11
C LEU A 57 6.39 -2.08 -5.54
N GLY A 58 6.73 -3.15 -4.85
CA GLY A 58 8.10 -3.42 -4.43
C GLY A 58 8.59 -2.54 -3.28
N ASP A 59 9.30 -3.17 -2.36
CA ASP A 59 10.04 -2.55 -1.26
C ASP A 59 9.24 -1.49 -0.50
N VAL A 60 7.99 -1.84 -0.22
CA VAL A 60 7.09 -0.94 0.52
C VAL A 60 7.38 -1.05 2.00
N LEU A 61 7.62 -2.27 2.49
CA LEU A 61 8.10 -2.53 3.83
C LEU A 61 9.56 -2.97 3.75
N ASP A 62 10.44 -2.33 4.51
CA ASP A 62 11.85 -2.76 4.57
C ASP A 62 12.01 -3.79 5.68
N LEU A 63 11.82 -5.07 5.32
CA LEU A 63 11.91 -6.18 6.26
C LEU A 63 13.35 -6.66 6.42
N THR A 64 14.11 -6.68 5.31
CA THR A 64 15.48 -7.21 5.28
C THR A 64 16.47 -6.36 6.06
N SER A 65 16.25 -5.04 6.15
CA SER A 65 17.20 -4.14 6.82
C SER A 65 16.94 -3.96 8.31
N SER A 66 15.99 -4.67 8.93
CA SER A 66 15.78 -4.54 10.38
C SER A 66 17.00 -4.96 11.20
N ALA A 67 17.42 -4.14 12.17
CA ALA A 67 18.49 -4.51 13.11
C ALA A 67 18.13 -5.73 13.97
N ARG A 68 16.83 -6.09 14.05
CA ARG A 68 16.38 -7.29 14.74
C ARG A 68 17.01 -8.55 14.15
N TRP A 69 17.38 -8.59 12.88
CA TRP A 69 18.10 -9.73 12.32
C TRP A 69 19.46 -10.00 12.98
N LEU A 70 20.04 -9.00 13.66
CA LEU A 70 21.28 -9.16 14.44
C LEU A 70 21.04 -9.77 15.83
N GLU A 71 19.78 -9.88 16.26
CA GLU A 71 19.40 -10.52 17.52
C GLU A 71 19.44 -12.04 17.34
N GLY A 72 20.48 -12.70 17.84
CA GLY A 72 20.63 -14.17 17.75
C GLY A 72 21.20 -14.64 16.40
N ASN A 73 20.83 -15.86 15.99
CA ASN A 73 21.47 -16.56 14.86
C ASN A 73 20.63 -16.63 13.59
N VAL A 74 19.37 -16.18 13.62
CA VAL A 74 18.47 -16.18 12.45
C VAL A 74 18.82 -15.00 11.55
N ARG A 75 18.86 -15.21 10.24
CA ARG A 75 19.15 -14.20 9.21
C ARG A 75 18.01 -14.11 8.18
N PRO A 76 17.92 -12.99 7.44
CA PRO A 76 16.85 -12.78 6.46
C PRO A 76 16.77 -13.85 5.37
N TRP A 77 17.90 -14.49 5.05
CA TRP A 77 18.07 -15.49 3.99
C TRP A 77 18.14 -16.94 4.50
N ASP A 78 17.89 -17.17 5.78
CA ASP A 78 17.77 -18.53 6.33
C ASP A 78 16.50 -19.22 5.81
N ASP A 79 16.33 -20.50 6.12
CA ASP A 79 15.15 -21.28 5.74
C ASP A 79 13.86 -20.56 6.18
N PRO A 80 13.01 -20.09 5.24
CA PRO A 80 11.81 -19.34 5.58
C PRO A 80 10.74 -20.23 6.21
N TRP A 81 10.81 -21.55 6.05
CA TRP A 81 9.86 -22.49 6.68
C TRP A 81 10.28 -22.88 8.10
N ALA A 82 11.49 -22.52 8.54
CA ALA A 82 11.88 -22.67 9.93
C ALA A 82 11.01 -21.78 10.83
N ARG A 83 10.58 -22.34 11.96
CA ARG A 83 9.68 -21.65 12.89
C ARG A 83 10.30 -20.36 13.40
N GLU A 84 11.58 -20.39 13.74
CA GLU A 84 12.35 -19.27 14.25
C GLU A 84 12.43 -18.13 13.22
N THR A 85 12.59 -18.45 11.93
CA THR A 85 12.59 -17.48 10.84
C THR A 85 11.24 -16.79 10.69
N SER A 86 10.15 -17.56 10.57
CA SER A 86 8.81 -16.99 10.44
C SER A 86 8.40 -16.15 11.67
N GLN A 87 8.83 -16.54 12.87
CA GLN A 87 8.64 -15.76 14.10
C GLN A 87 9.39 -14.42 14.05
N ARG A 88 10.66 -14.42 13.61
CA ARG A 88 11.44 -13.19 13.44
C ARG A 88 10.83 -12.26 12.39
N VAL A 89 10.35 -12.80 11.27
CA VAL A 89 9.62 -12.00 10.27
C VAL A 89 8.37 -11.37 10.87
N ALA A 90 7.57 -12.13 11.63
CA ALA A 90 6.36 -11.62 12.27
C ALA A 90 6.67 -10.49 13.28
N GLU A 91 7.76 -10.62 14.04
CA GLU A 91 8.24 -9.58 14.97
C GLU A 91 8.62 -8.28 14.24
N ILE A 92 9.37 -8.42 13.13
CA ILE A 92 9.81 -7.30 12.30
C ILE A 92 8.62 -6.60 11.67
N VAL A 93 7.72 -7.35 11.00
CA VAL A 93 6.50 -6.80 10.42
C VAL A 93 5.68 -6.08 11.48
N SER A 94 5.48 -6.69 12.65
CA SER A 94 4.78 -6.02 13.75
C SER A 94 5.48 -4.73 14.20
N GLY A 95 6.82 -4.70 14.19
CA GLY A 95 7.63 -3.50 14.41
C GLY A 95 7.35 -2.41 13.38
N VAL A 96 7.47 -2.73 12.09
CA VAL A 96 7.18 -1.83 10.97
C VAL A 96 5.77 -1.26 11.07
N LEU A 97 4.76 -2.11 11.27
CA LEU A 97 3.37 -1.68 11.33
C LEU A 97 3.08 -0.75 12.52
N ARG A 98 3.68 -1.01 13.69
CA ARG A 98 3.54 -0.13 14.86
C ARG A 98 4.24 1.21 14.65
N THR A 99 5.48 1.17 14.17
CA THR A 99 6.30 2.37 13.95
C THR A 99 5.68 3.32 12.93
N ASN A 100 5.01 2.78 11.92
CA ASN A 100 4.42 3.56 10.82
C ASN A 100 2.90 3.73 10.94
N ARG A 101 2.30 3.48 12.11
CA ARG A 101 0.85 3.40 12.31
C ARG A 101 0.07 4.58 11.71
N ASP A 102 0.56 5.80 11.90
CA ASP A 102 -0.13 7.01 11.41
C ASP A 102 -0.12 7.09 9.88
N SER A 103 1.02 6.80 9.25
CA SER A 103 1.16 6.71 7.80
C SER A 103 0.27 5.62 7.19
N LEU A 104 0.25 4.44 7.81
CA LEU A 104 -0.57 3.31 7.35
C LEU A 104 -2.06 3.57 7.50
N ARG A 105 -2.48 4.28 8.56
CA ARG A 105 -3.87 4.71 8.74
C ARG A 105 -4.33 5.59 7.59
N ILE A 106 -3.47 6.49 7.09
CA ILE A 106 -3.81 7.35 5.95
C ILE A 106 -4.01 6.51 4.69
N LEU A 107 -3.10 5.58 4.39
CA LEU A 107 -3.25 4.67 3.25
C LEU A 107 -4.55 3.86 3.35
N ARG A 108 -4.81 3.25 4.51
CA ARG A 108 -6.04 2.48 4.72
C ARG A 108 -7.30 3.32 4.57
N ALA A 109 -7.29 4.59 4.98
CA ALA A 109 -8.43 5.49 4.83
C ALA A 109 -8.74 5.78 3.36
N LEU A 110 -7.74 5.75 2.46
CA LEU A 110 -7.98 5.84 1.01
C LEU A 110 -8.93 4.73 0.54
N ALA A 111 -8.68 3.49 0.97
CA ALA A 111 -9.46 2.32 0.55
C ALA A 111 -10.80 2.17 1.26
N SER A 112 -10.87 2.50 2.56
CA SER A 112 -11.99 2.10 3.43
C SER A 112 -12.87 3.24 3.92
N GLU A 113 -12.41 4.50 3.86
CA GLU A 113 -13.12 5.65 4.44
C GLU A 113 -13.54 6.69 3.38
N GLY A 114 -13.32 6.40 2.09
CA GLY A 114 -13.71 7.30 1.02
C GLY A 114 -12.94 8.62 1.02
N ALA A 115 -11.67 8.58 1.44
CA ALA A 115 -10.85 9.78 1.59
C ALA A 115 -10.65 10.56 0.27
N ILE A 116 -10.74 9.89 -0.89
CA ILE A 116 -10.70 10.56 -2.19
C ILE A 116 -12.10 10.99 -2.60
N ARG A 117 -12.31 12.32 -2.62
CA ARG A 117 -13.56 12.95 -3.04
C ARG A 117 -13.28 14.01 -4.08
N ILE A 118 -14.02 13.97 -5.19
CA ILE A 118 -13.89 14.93 -6.29
C ILE A 118 -15.27 15.45 -6.68
N PRO A 119 -15.37 16.60 -7.38
CA PRO A 119 -16.64 17.10 -7.89
C PRO A 119 -17.38 16.06 -8.73
N ALA A 120 -18.71 16.00 -8.65
CA ALA A 120 -19.54 15.15 -9.49
C ALA A 120 -19.57 15.64 -10.96
N ALA A 121 -19.51 16.94 -11.14
CA ALA A 121 -19.50 17.64 -12.42
C ALA A 121 -18.71 18.95 -12.28
N MET A 122 -18.04 19.37 -13.35
CA MET A 122 -17.37 20.67 -13.43
C MET A 122 -17.64 21.29 -14.80
N ALA A 123 -18.01 22.57 -14.81
CA ALA A 123 -18.16 23.34 -16.04
C ALA A 123 -16.83 23.91 -16.56
N HIS A 124 -15.84 24.07 -15.67
CA HIS A 124 -14.52 24.58 -16.01
C HIS A 124 -13.45 24.01 -15.07
N PRO A 125 -12.22 23.71 -15.51
CA PRO A 125 -11.14 23.12 -14.68
C PRO A 125 -10.76 23.90 -13.42
N MET A 126 -11.08 25.20 -13.39
CA MET A 126 -10.78 26.12 -12.28
C MET A 126 -12.01 26.45 -11.41
N ALA A 127 -13.18 25.86 -11.67
CA ALA A 127 -14.35 26.06 -10.82
C ALA A 127 -14.13 25.35 -9.47
N MET A 128 -14.09 26.11 -8.37
CA MET A 128 -13.74 25.58 -7.03
C MET A 128 -14.93 25.54 -6.05
N ALA A 129 -16.08 26.12 -6.38
CA ALA A 129 -17.17 26.34 -5.42
C ALA A 129 -18.47 25.61 -5.79
N GLY A 130 -19.13 25.03 -4.78
CA GLY A 130 -20.55 24.64 -4.84
C GLY A 130 -20.86 23.29 -5.50
N HIS A 131 -19.86 22.50 -5.88
CA HIS A 131 -20.09 21.20 -6.49
C HIS A 131 -20.31 20.10 -5.45
N GLU A 132 -21.31 19.27 -5.69
CA GLU A 132 -21.49 18.00 -4.98
C GLU A 132 -20.21 17.16 -5.12
N LEU A 133 -19.72 16.61 -4.02
CA LEU A 133 -18.53 15.77 -4.00
C LEU A 133 -18.92 14.30 -4.00
N VAL A 134 -18.48 13.58 -5.02
CA VAL A 134 -18.59 12.13 -5.11
C VAL A 134 -17.31 11.47 -4.60
N GLN A 135 -17.47 10.33 -3.94
CA GLN A 135 -16.36 9.50 -3.53
C GLN A 135 -15.81 8.74 -4.74
N VAL A 136 -14.50 8.68 -4.87
CA VAL A 136 -13.81 7.80 -5.80
C VAL A 136 -13.29 6.59 -5.02
N PRO A 137 -13.79 5.37 -5.27
CA PRO A 137 -13.26 4.17 -4.63
C PRO A 137 -11.77 3.98 -4.94
N VAL A 138 -10.99 3.60 -3.93
CA VAL A 138 -9.57 3.23 -4.07
C VAL A 138 -9.42 1.76 -3.72
N ARG A 139 -8.80 0.97 -4.61
CA ARG A 139 -8.37 -0.40 -4.32
C ARG A 139 -6.86 -0.42 -4.25
N ILE A 140 -6.32 -0.85 -3.12
CA ILE A 140 -4.88 -0.90 -2.90
C ILE A 140 -4.42 -2.34 -3.11
N HIS A 141 -3.47 -2.53 -4.00
CA HIS A 141 -2.84 -3.81 -4.29
C HIS A 141 -1.37 -3.74 -3.87
N TYR A 142 -0.82 -4.88 -3.46
CA TYR A 142 0.57 -5.00 -3.05
C TYR A 142 1.30 -6.00 -3.93
N MET A 143 2.50 -5.65 -4.35
CA MET A 143 3.47 -6.54 -4.98
C MET A 143 4.78 -6.46 -4.23
N VAL A 144 5.39 -7.61 -3.95
CA VAL A 144 6.66 -7.65 -3.22
C VAL A 144 7.83 -7.23 -4.11
N GLY A 145 8.85 -6.68 -3.48
CA GLY A 145 10.20 -6.49 -4.01
C GLY A 145 11.18 -7.39 -3.26
N ASP A 146 12.46 -7.08 -3.33
CA ASP A 146 13.50 -7.85 -2.66
C ASP A 146 13.64 -7.51 -1.17
N ALA A 147 13.20 -6.32 -0.71
CA ALA A 147 13.27 -5.95 0.71
C ALA A 147 12.13 -6.54 1.57
N ASP A 148 11.03 -6.95 0.93
CA ASP A 148 9.84 -7.57 1.56
C ASP A 148 9.46 -8.93 0.97
N TRP A 149 10.40 -9.60 0.29
CA TRP A 149 10.18 -10.89 -0.37
C TRP A 149 9.57 -11.96 0.54
N GLN A 150 9.77 -11.88 1.85
CA GLN A 150 9.19 -12.82 2.81
C GLN A 150 7.65 -12.83 2.76
N LEU A 151 7.01 -11.76 2.30
CA LEU A 151 5.55 -11.70 2.10
C LEU A 151 5.07 -12.56 0.90
N HIS A 152 5.99 -13.03 0.05
CA HIS A 152 5.72 -14.00 -1.01
C HIS A 152 5.89 -15.46 -0.56
N VAL A 153 6.37 -15.72 0.67
CA VAL A 153 6.54 -17.09 1.16
C VAL A 153 5.17 -17.73 1.47
N PRO A 154 4.84 -18.92 0.94
CA PRO A 154 3.58 -19.59 1.25
C PRO A 154 3.58 -20.24 2.64
N GLY A 155 2.38 -20.42 3.20
CA GLY A 155 2.15 -21.20 4.43
C GLY A 155 1.46 -20.41 5.54
N ALA A 156 0.82 -21.14 6.45
CA ALA A 156 -0.08 -20.57 7.46
C ALA A 156 0.57 -19.50 8.37
N ALA A 157 1.87 -19.64 8.68
CA ALA A 157 2.59 -18.64 9.45
C ALA A 157 2.65 -17.30 8.69
N TYR A 158 2.92 -17.34 7.39
CA TYR A 158 2.99 -16.15 6.54
C TYR A 158 1.61 -15.63 6.14
N ASP A 159 0.58 -16.47 6.08
CA ASP A 159 -0.81 -16.02 5.87
C ASP A 159 -1.25 -15.08 6.99
N LEU A 160 -0.89 -15.40 8.25
CA LEU A 160 -1.16 -14.54 9.39
C LEU A 160 -0.39 -13.21 9.33
N ILE A 161 0.86 -13.25 8.89
CA ILE A 161 1.68 -12.03 8.69
C ILE A 161 1.07 -11.15 7.59
N ARG A 162 0.75 -11.73 6.43
CA ARG A 162 0.06 -11.03 5.34
C ARG A 162 -1.30 -10.48 5.76
N GLN A 163 -2.05 -11.20 6.59
CA GLN A 163 -3.33 -10.71 7.11
C GLN A 163 -3.15 -9.41 7.89
N GLN A 164 -2.11 -9.32 8.74
CA GLN A 164 -1.79 -8.10 9.47
C GLN A 164 -1.42 -6.96 8.53
N VAL A 165 -0.57 -7.23 7.53
CA VAL A 165 -0.15 -6.25 6.52
C VAL A 165 -1.36 -5.76 5.71
N ALA A 166 -2.18 -6.66 5.20
CA ALA A 166 -3.39 -6.36 4.44
C ALA A 166 -4.37 -5.50 5.24
N HIS A 167 -4.59 -5.85 6.51
CA HIS A 167 -5.46 -5.07 7.38
C HIS A 167 -4.90 -3.67 7.69
N ALA A 168 -3.60 -3.55 7.91
CA ALA A 168 -2.96 -2.29 8.26
C ALA A 168 -2.94 -1.29 7.09
N LEU A 169 -2.69 -1.79 5.87
CA LEU A 169 -2.61 -0.98 4.65
C LEU A 169 -3.97 -0.81 3.93
N GLY A 170 -4.98 -1.64 4.26
CA GLY A 170 -6.25 -1.65 3.54
C GLY A 170 -6.15 -2.32 2.16
N LEU A 171 -5.36 -3.40 2.06
CA LEU A 171 -5.11 -4.09 0.80
C LEU A 171 -6.32 -4.90 0.33
N ALA A 172 -6.49 -4.98 -0.99
CA ALA A 172 -7.44 -5.83 -1.67
C ALA A 172 -6.89 -7.25 -1.93
N ASN A 173 -5.60 -7.49 -1.70
CA ASN A 173 -4.97 -8.79 -1.88
C ASN A 173 -5.63 -9.89 -1.02
N VAL A 174 -5.70 -11.10 -1.56
CA VAL A 174 -6.04 -12.30 -0.78
C VAL A 174 -4.87 -12.65 0.13
N HIS A 175 -4.99 -12.37 1.43
CA HIS A 175 -3.90 -12.54 2.40
C HIS A 175 -3.53 -14.01 2.68
N THR A 176 -4.39 -14.97 2.34
CA THR A 176 -4.12 -16.41 2.43
C THR A 176 -3.34 -16.97 1.22
N GLN A 177 -2.84 -16.09 0.37
CA GLN A 177 -1.96 -16.41 -0.75
C GLN A 177 -0.73 -15.50 -0.69
N PRO A 178 0.44 -15.96 -1.19
CA PRO A 178 1.59 -15.09 -1.41
C PRO A 178 1.21 -13.76 -2.05
N PHE A 179 1.75 -12.66 -1.54
CA PHE A 179 1.66 -11.41 -2.31
C PHE A 179 2.49 -11.54 -3.58
N PRO A 180 1.96 -11.14 -4.74
CA PRO A 180 2.62 -11.37 -6.03
C PRO A 180 3.96 -10.66 -6.13
N HIS A 181 4.93 -11.26 -6.82
CA HIS A 181 6.16 -10.58 -7.24
C HIS A 181 6.16 -10.28 -8.75
N ASP A 182 5.32 -11.01 -9.52
CA ASP A 182 5.07 -10.80 -10.94
C ASP A 182 3.57 -10.47 -11.13
N PRO A 183 3.20 -9.50 -11.98
CA PRO A 183 1.78 -9.16 -12.21
C PRO A 183 0.95 -10.34 -12.73
N LEU A 184 1.55 -11.32 -13.40
CA LEU A 184 0.88 -12.54 -13.88
C LEU A 184 0.38 -13.44 -12.73
N GLU A 185 0.87 -13.24 -11.51
CA GLU A 185 0.44 -13.98 -10.32
C GLU A 185 -0.85 -13.42 -9.69
N SER A 186 -1.31 -12.24 -10.10
CA SER A 186 -2.56 -11.64 -9.61
C SER A 186 -3.53 -11.38 -10.76
N THR A 187 -4.63 -12.12 -10.76
CA THR A 187 -5.73 -11.87 -11.71
C THR A 187 -6.33 -10.48 -11.52
N GLU A 188 -6.37 -9.94 -10.30
CA GLU A 188 -6.87 -8.58 -10.08
C GLU A 188 -6.02 -7.51 -10.76
N LEU A 189 -4.69 -7.64 -10.71
CA LEU A 189 -3.77 -6.69 -11.33
C LEU A 189 -3.80 -6.74 -12.86
N LEU A 190 -4.08 -7.90 -13.47
CA LEU A 190 -4.25 -8.02 -14.92
C LEU A 190 -5.51 -7.33 -15.45
N HIS A 191 -6.45 -6.97 -14.56
CA HIS A 191 -7.70 -6.29 -14.89
C HIS A 191 -7.81 -4.88 -14.28
N ALA A 192 -6.70 -4.35 -13.72
CA ALA A 192 -6.62 -3.02 -13.10
C ALA A 192 -6.43 -1.89 -14.12
#